data_AF-A0A7T3PCU5-F1
#
_entry.id   AF-A0A7T3PCU5-F1
#
_cell.length_a   1.000
_cell.length_b   1.000
_cell.length_c   1.000
_cell.angle_alpha   90.00
_cell.angle_beta   90.00
_cell.angle_gamma   90.00
#
_symmetry.space_group_name_H-M   'P 1'
#
loop_
_entity.id
_entity.type
_entity.pdbx_description
1 polymer ?
#
loop_
_entity_poly.entity_id
_entity_poly.type
_entity_poly.pdbx_seq_one_letter_code
_entity_poly.pdbx_strand_id
1 'polypeptide(L)'
;MTILTIESFNSIFETLIPVLRPYSHYLYWKFYQFEIMDKVAQLVKGKAHYTLYGFEKIVEIIYSYPNKRLNPKEFWLDIIQSWFKSRAKKIKSGENFIQAVYGRGSLKGNIIAWKCILPNEFNIKPKQFGFTNITESREALKQAIQYRNISIKSWVDSIKFK
;
A
#
# COMPACT_ATOMS: atom_id res chain seq x y z
N MET A 1 29.18 27.73 -3.50
CA MET A 1 28.94 26.29 -3.28
C MET A 1 27.70 25.93 -4.05
N THR A 2 27.80 25.09 -5.07
CA THR A 2 26.65 24.71 -5.89
C THR A 2 26.06 23.43 -5.30
N ILE A 3 24.78 23.46 -4.95
CA ILE A 3 24.07 22.29 -4.45
C ILE A 3 23.46 21.58 -5.65
N LEU A 4 23.86 20.33 -5.89
CA LEU A 4 23.15 19.46 -6.82
C LEU A 4 22.04 18.74 -6.07
N THR A 5 20.80 19.05 -6.41
CA THR A 5 19.61 18.39 -5.86
C THR A 5 19.01 17.47 -6.91
N ILE A 6 18.79 16.20 -6.55
CA ILE A 6 18.06 15.24 -7.40
C ILE A 6 16.69 15.02 -6.76
N GLU A 7 15.66 15.42 -7.48
CA GLU A 7 14.27 15.32 -7.04
C GLU A 7 13.47 14.49 -8.06
N SER A 8 12.23 14.14 -7.71
CA SER A 8 11.32 13.22 -8.42
C SER A 8 11.54 11.73 -8.13
N PHE A 9 10.41 11.03 -8.12
CA PHE A 9 10.32 9.58 -7.94
C PHE A 9 11.22 8.82 -8.92
N ASN A 10 11.11 9.11 -10.21
CA ASN A 10 11.81 8.36 -11.26
C ASN A 10 13.33 8.56 -11.15
N SER A 11 13.76 9.81 -10.92
CA SER A 11 15.18 10.12 -10.81
C SER A 11 15.82 9.45 -9.59
N ILE A 12 15.11 9.39 -8.45
CA ILE A 12 15.62 8.77 -7.23
C ILE A 12 15.54 7.23 -7.30
N PHE A 13 14.35 6.68 -7.54
CA PHE A 13 14.09 5.24 -7.36
C PHE A 13 14.38 4.38 -8.58
N GLU A 14 14.25 4.92 -9.79
CA GLU A 14 14.52 4.17 -11.03
C GLU A 14 15.93 4.44 -11.58
N THR A 15 16.59 5.52 -11.16
CA THR A 15 17.93 5.90 -11.66
C THR A 15 18.99 5.92 -10.57
N LEU A 16 18.91 6.84 -9.61
CA LEU A 16 19.99 7.10 -8.64
C LEU A 16 20.27 5.88 -7.74
N ILE A 17 19.23 5.33 -7.12
CA ILE A 17 19.40 4.19 -6.20
C ILE A 17 19.97 2.96 -6.91
N PRO A 18 19.45 2.53 -8.09
CA PRO A 18 20.06 1.46 -8.86
C PRO A 18 21.52 1.69 -9.24
N VAL A 19 21.91 2.92 -9.59
CA VAL A 19 23.30 3.27 -9.93
C VAL A 19 24.22 3.18 -8.70
N LEU A 20 23.75 3.61 -7.53
CA LEU A 20 24.55 3.58 -6.31
C LEU A 20 24.67 2.17 -5.70
N ARG A 21 23.70 1.29 -5.94
CA ARG A 21 23.63 -0.04 -5.29
C ARG A 21 24.91 -0.89 -5.42
N PRO A 22 25.53 -1.06 -6.60
CA PRO A 22 26.77 -1.84 -6.74
C PRO A 22 27.97 -1.21 -6.04
N TYR A 23 27.91 0.08 -5.74
CA TYR A 23 28.98 0.86 -5.11
C TYR A 23 28.64 1.25 -3.67
N SER A 24 27.57 0.69 -3.10
CA SER A 24 27.03 1.10 -1.81
C SER A 24 28.01 0.89 -0.65
N HIS A 25 28.95 -0.06 -0.78
CA HIS A 25 30.02 -0.28 0.20
C HIS A 25 30.95 0.93 0.37
N TYR A 26 31.05 1.83 -0.63
CA TYR A 26 31.80 3.08 -0.53
C TYR A 26 31.06 4.21 0.21
N LEU A 27 29.82 3.97 0.67
CA LEU A 27 29.06 4.99 1.39
C LEU A 27 29.45 5.10 2.87
N TYR A 28 30.24 4.17 3.41
CA TYR A 28 30.75 4.17 4.78
C TYR A 28 29.67 4.55 5.82
N TRP A 29 29.77 5.71 6.46
CA TRP A 29 28.83 6.19 7.49
C TRP A 29 27.45 6.59 6.93
N LYS A 30 27.29 6.64 5.61
CA LYS A 30 26.01 6.88 4.90
C LYS A 30 25.35 5.60 4.41
N PHE A 31 25.98 4.44 4.60
CA PHE A 31 25.45 3.16 4.12
C PHE A 31 24.05 2.87 4.68
N TYR A 32 23.84 3.09 5.98
CA TYR A 32 22.54 2.82 6.60
C TYR A 32 21.39 3.67 6.02
N GLN A 33 21.64 4.95 5.73
CA GLN A 33 20.65 5.82 5.10
C GLN A 33 20.38 5.36 3.66
N PHE A 34 21.40 4.89 2.95
CA PHE A 34 21.22 4.28 1.64
C PHE A 34 20.39 3.00 1.73
N GLU A 35 20.66 2.09 2.67
CA GLU A 35 19.85 0.87 2.86
C GLU A 35 18.37 1.20 3.10
N ILE A 36 18.08 2.24 3.88
CA ILE A 36 16.71 2.71 4.10
C ILE A 36 16.09 3.23 2.81
N MET A 37 16.80 4.06 2.06
CA MET A 37 16.31 4.56 0.78
C MET A 37 16.09 3.43 -0.22
N ASP A 38 16.98 2.44 -0.25
CA ASP A 38 16.86 1.28 -1.12
C ASP A 38 15.64 0.42 -0.75
N LYS A 39 15.42 0.14 0.54
CA LYS A 39 14.22 -0.55 1.03
C LYS A 39 12.94 0.18 0.63
N VAL A 40 12.90 1.51 0.79
CA VAL A 40 11.77 2.34 0.35
C VAL A 40 11.62 2.26 -1.17
N ALA A 41 12.71 2.39 -1.95
CA ALA A 41 12.68 2.32 -3.40
C ALA A 41 12.08 0.99 -3.89
N GLN A 42 12.41 -0.12 -3.24
CA GLN A 42 11.87 -1.44 -3.59
C GLN A 42 10.35 -1.55 -3.34
N LEU A 43 9.87 -1.10 -2.17
CA LEU A 43 8.43 -1.04 -1.88
C LEU A 43 7.69 -0.13 -2.87
N VAL A 44 8.32 0.99 -3.19
CA VAL A 44 7.78 1.99 -4.09
C VAL A 44 7.68 1.47 -5.53
N LYS A 45 8.74 0.86 -6.04
CA LYS A 45 8.78 0.19 -7.36
C LYS A 45 7.81 -0.98 -7.44
N GLY A 46 7.67 -1.72 -6.34
CA GLY A 46 6.65 -2.75 -6.17
C GLY A 46 5.23 -2.19 -6.03
N LYS A 47 5.00 -0.87 -6.13
CA LYS A 47 3.70 -0.20 -6.00
C LYS A 47 3.02 -0.41 -4.63
N ALA A 48 3.76 -0.79 -3.59
CA ALA A 48 3.22 -1.01 -2.24
C ALA A 48 2.55 0.27 -1.67
N HIS A 49 3.08 1.43 -2.04
CA HIS A 49 2.54 2.75 -1.73
C HIS A 49 1.12 3.00 -2.31
N TYR A 50 0.53 2.11 -3.10
CA TYR A 50 -0.90 2.22 -3.44
C TYR A 50 -1.83 1.59 -2.40
N THR A 51 -1.28 0.96 -1.37
CA THR A 51 -2.02 0.33 -0.29
C THR A 51 -1.74 1.03 1.04
N LEU A 52 -2.72 1.03 1.95
CA LEU A 52 -2.55 1.60 3.28
C LEU A 52 -1.37 0.94 4.01
N TYR A 53 -1.37 -0.40 4.04
CA TYR A 53 -0.31 -1.17 4.68
C TYR A 53 1.08 -0.89 4.10
N GLY A 54 1.22 -0.81 2.77
CA GLY A 54 2.50 -0.48 2.15
C GLY A 54 2.98 0.95 2.45
N PHE A 55 2.06 1.92 2.54
CA PHE A 55 2.41 3.28 2.97
C PHE A 55 2.86 3.31 4.44
N GLU A 56 2.14 2.65 5.34
CA GLU A 56 2.51 2.52 6.75
C GLU A 56 3.90 1.89 6.88
N LYS A 57 4.18 0.84 6.09
CA LYS A 57 5.49 0.18 6.06
C LYS A 57 6.62 1.10 5.61
N ILE A 58 6.37 1.92 4.60
CA ILE A 58 7.35 2.94 4.15
C ILE A 58 7.64 3.93 5.28
N VAL A 59 6.60 4.42 5.98
CA VAL A 59 6.77 5.33 7.12
C VAL A 59 7.56 4.67 8.25
N GLU A 60 7.27 3.42 8.59
CA GLU A 60 8.03 2.65 9.58
C GLU A 60 9.51 2.57 9.23
N ILE A 61 9.85 2.24 7.98
CA ILE A 61 11.23 2.13 7.49
C ILE A 61 11.93 3.49 7.57
N ILE A 62 11.27 4.56 7.13
CA ILE A 62 11.84 5.90 7.21
C ILE A 62 12.11 6.23 8.68
N TYR A 63 11.15 6.02 9.58
CA TYR A 63 11.27 6.35 11.00
C TYR A 63 12.16 5.40 11.82
N SER A 64 12.67 4.29 11.26
CA SER A 64 13.63 3.43 11.95
C SER A 64 15.00 4.08 12.12
N TYR A 65 15.33 5.11 11.31
CA TYR A 65 16.56 5.87 11.48
C TYR A 65 16.39 7.06 12.42
N PRO A 66 17.23 7.17 13.47
CA PRO A 66 17.22 8.33 14.35
C PRO A 66 17.66 9.57 13.57
N ASN A 67 16.73 10.47 13.33
CA ASN A 67 16.98 11.79 12.75
C ASN A 67 16.06 12.81 13.40
N LYS A 68 16.51 14.07 13.49
CA LYS A 68 15.65 15.17 13.96
C LYS A 68 14.55 15.39 12.92
N ARG A 69 13.29 15.30 13.36
CA ARG A 69 12.10 15.49 12.53
C ARG A 69 11.17 16.47 13.22
N LEU A 70 10.46 17.25 12.42
CA LEU A 70 9.45 18.19 12.92
C LEU A 70 8.25 17.46 13.51
N ASN A 71 7.83 16.36 12.87
CA ASN A 71 6.64 15.59 13.26
C ASN A 71 6.99 14.16 13.68
N PRO A 72 6.27 13.59 14.65
CA PRO A 72 6.40 12.20 15.03
C PRO A 72 5.86 11.26 13.93
N LYS A 73 6.11 9.97 14.08
CA LYS A 73 5.67 8.94 13.12
C LYS A 73 4.15 8.89 13.01
N GLU A 74 3.48 8.96 14.17
CA GLU A 74 2.05 8.84 14.37
C GLU A 74 1.29 9.90 13.58
N PHE A 75 1.81 11.14 13.56
CA PHE A 75 1.25 12.23 12.76
C PHE A 75 1.09 11.86 11.27
N TRP A 76 2.10 11.23 10.67
CA TRP A 76 2.04 10.82 9.26
C TRP A 76 1.11 9.64 9.05
N LEU A 77 1.10 8.67 9.97
CA LEU A 77 0.20 7.52 9.91
C LEU A 77 -1.27 7.99 9.95
N ASP A 78 -1.59 8.96 10.80
CA ASP A 78 -2.94 9.52 10.91
C ASP A 78 -3.38 10.24 9.63
N ILE A 79 -2.49 11.02 9.00
CA ILE A 79 -2.76 11.67 7.71
C ILE A 79 -3.04 10.63 6.62
N ILE A 80 -2.19 9.60 6.52
CA ILE A 80 -2.34 8.54 5.52
C ILE A 80 -3.65 7.79 5.74
N GLN A 81 -3.94 7.39 6.98
CA GLN A 81 -5.17 6.68 7.30
C GLN A 81 -6.41 7.52 6.97
N SER A 82 -6.37 8.82 7.28
CA SER A 82 -7.44 9.77 6.97
C SER A 82 -7.64 9.92 5.46
N TRP A 83 -6.55 9.98 4.69
CA TRP A 83 -6.61 10.05 3.24
C TRP A 83 -7.23 8.79 2.62
N PHE A 84 -6.84 7.59 3.06
CA PHE A 84 -7.44 6.33 2.59
C PHE A 84 -8.92 6.21 2.97
N LYS A 85 -9.29 6.62 4.20
CA LYS A 85 -10.70 6.66 4.65
C LYS A 85 -11.53 7.62 3.78
N SER A 86 -10.99 8.80 3.48
CA SER A 86 -11.65 9.80 2.62
C SER A 86 -11.92 9.25 1.21
N ARG A 87 -10.95 8.56 0.61
CA ARG A 87 -11.13 7.91 -0.71
C ARG A 87 -12.18 6.81 -0.68
N ALA A 88 -12.21 6.02 0.40
CA ALA A 88 -13.14 4.90 0.54
C ALA A 88 -14.61 5.32 0.64
N LYS A 89 -14.91 6.53 1.17
CA LYS A 89 -16.28 7.08 1.26
C LYS A 89 -17.02 7.15 -0.08
N LYS A 90 -16.29 7.25 -1.20
CA LYS A 90 -16.88 7.30 -2.55
C LYS A 90 -17.31 5.91 -3.05
N ILE A 91 -16.93 4.84 -2.37
CA ILE A 91 -17.18 3.46 -2.75
C ILE A 91 -18.40 2.96 -1.98
N LYS A 92 -19.30 2.21 -2.64
CA LYS A 92 -20.52 1.66 -2.01
C LYS A 92 -20.27 0.82 -0.75
N SER A 93 -19.14 0.12 -0.69
CA SER A 93 -18.74 -0.69 0.47
C SER A 93 -18.18 0.15 1.63
N GLY A 94 -17.85 1.42 1.38
CA GLY A 94 -17.07 2.25 2.31
C GLY A 94 -15.60 1.82 2.43
N GLU A 95 -15.13 0.91 1.57
CA GLU A 95 -13.84 0.23 1.73
C GLU A 95 -13.04 0.21 0.42
N ASN A 96 -11.76 0.59 0.49
CA ASN A 96 -10.86 0.52 -0.67
C ASN A 96 -10.75 -0.92 -1.18
N PHE A 97 -10.72 -1.09 -2.50
CA PHE A 97 -10.58 -2.38 -3.19
C PHE A 97 -11.73 -3.38 -2.96
N ILE A 98 -12.87 -2.96 -2.39
CA ILE A 98 -14.05 -3.80 -2.23
C ILE A 98 -15.20 -3.23 -3.07
N GLN A 99 -15.65 -4.00 -4.05
CA GLN A 99 -16.72 -3.61 -4.97
C GLN A 99 -18.00 -4.38 -4.69
N ALA A 100 -19.14 -3.70 -4.89
CA ALA A 100 -20.45 -4.33 -4.87
C ALA A 100 -20.66 -5.15 -6.16
N VAL A 101 -21.11 -6.39 -6.01
CA VAL A 101 -21.56 -7.23 -7.13
C VAL A 101 -23.08 -7.23 -7.15
N TYR A 102 -23.66 -6.86 -8.29
CA TYR A 102 -25.11 -6.79 -8.46
C TYR A 102 -25.66 -8.07 -9.07
N GLY A 103 -26.85 -8.46 -8.60
CA GLY A 103 -27.58 -9.60 -9.12
C GLY A 103 -28.06 -9.41 -10.56
N ARG A 104 -28.48 -10.51 -11.18
CA ARG A 104 -29.09 -10.55 -12.51
C ARG A 104 -30.53 -11.08 -12.39
N GLY A 105 -31.33 -10.91 -13.44
CA GLY A 105 -32.72 -11.40 -13.47
C GLY A 105 -33.57 -10.81 -12.35
N SER A 106 -34.19 -11.66 -11.55
CA SER A 106 -35.03 -11.27 -10.39
C SER A 106 -34.28 -10.51 -9.30
N LEU A 107 -32.95 -10.61 -9.26
CA LEU A 107 -32.09 -9.92 -8.28
C LEU A 107 -31.43 -8.65 -8.84
N LYS A 108 -31.85 -8.17 -10.02
CA LYS A 108 -31.28 -6.97 -10.65
C LYS A 108 -31.43 -5.75 -9.74
N GLY A 109 -30.35 -5.00 -9.57
CA GLY A 109 -30.30 -3.80 -8.71
C GLY A 109 -29.92 -4.09 -7.26
N ASN A 110 -30.06 -5.33 -6.79
CA ASN A 110 -29.64 -5.74 -5.45
C ASN A 110 -28.16 -6.12 -5.44
N ILE A 111 -27.46 -5.75 -4.36
CA ILE A 111 -26.10 -6.24 -4.11
C ILE A 111 -26.22 -7.66 -3.58
N ILE A 112 -25.54 -8.61 -4.22
CA ILE A 112 -25.57 -10.04 -3.88
C ILE A 112 -24.23 -10.56 -3.36
N ALA A 113 -23.15 -9.79 -3.53
CA ALA A 113 -21.83 -10.15 -3.03
C ALA A 113 -20.93 -8.93 -2.88
N TRP A 114 -19.91 -9.07 -2.03
CA TRP A 114 -18.76 -8.18 -1.95
C TRP A 114 -17.56 -8.83 -2.64
N LYS A 115 -16.93 -8.13 -3.57
CA LYS A 115 -15.77 -8.63 -4.31
C LYS A 115 -14.54 -7.80 -3.99
N CYS A 116 -13.50 -8.44 -3.51
CA CYS A 116 -12.17 -7.86 -3.40
C CYS A 116 -11.51 -7.87 -4.78
N ILE A 117 -11.19 -6.69 -5.30
CA ILE A 117 -10.49 -6.50 -6.58
C ILE A 117 -9.31 -5.58 -6.35
N LEU A 118 -8.13 -6.11 -6.58
CA LEU A 118 -6.85 -5.40 -6.48
C LEU A 118 -6.28 -5.21 -7.90
N PRO A 119 -5.42 -4.19 -8.11
CA PRO A 119 -4.69 -4.03 -9.36
C PRO A 119 -3.94 -5.32 -9.75
N ASN A 120 -3.91 -5.63 -11.05
CA ASN A 120 -3.30 -6.86 -11.56
C ASN A 120 -1.81 -6.97 -11.20
N GLU A 121 -1.14 -5.83 -11.05
CA GLU A 121 0.27 -5.74 -10.69
C GLU A 121 0.59 -6.32 -9.31
N PHE A 122 -0.42 -6.48 -8.44
CA PHE A 122 -0.21 -7.09 -7.13
C PHE A 122 -0.20 -8.63 -7.23
N ASN A 123 -0.61 -9.20 -8.36
CA ASN A 123 -0.75 -10.64 -8.56
C ASN A 123 -1.59 -11.35 -7.46
N ILE A 124 -2.57 -10.62 -6.89
CA ILE A 124 -3.52 -11.15 -5.91
C ILE A 124 -4.81 -11.51 -6.63
N LYS A 125 -5.24 -12.77 -6.49
CA LYS A 125 -6.47 -13.25 -7.13
C LYS A 125 -7.70 -12.51 -6.57
N PRO A 126 -8.62 -12.03 -7.42
CA PRO A 126 -9.88 -11.49 -6.93
C PRO A 126 -10.70 -12.58 -6.20
N LYS A 127 -11.40 -12.19 -5.14
CA LYS A 127 -12.28 -13.10 -4.38
C LYS A 127 -13.62 -12.44 -4.07
N GLN A 128 -14.69 -13.21 -4.16
CA GLN A 128 -16.06 -12.75 -3.90
C GLN A 128 -16.69 -13.48 -2.71
N PHE A 129 -17.54 -12.78 -1.98
CA PHE A 129 -18.23 -13.26 -0.79
C PHE A 129 -19.72 -12.93 -0.94
N GLY A 130 -20.51 -13.95 -1.25
CA GLY A 130 -21.95 -13.82 -1.49
C GLY A 130 -22.76 -13.79 -0.20
N PHE A 131 -23.99 -13.28 -0.29
CA PHE A 131 -24.94 -13.22 0.81
C PHE A 131 -26.38 -13.18 0.29
N THR A 132 -27.34 -13.56 1.12
CA THR A 132 -28.77 -13.59 0.78
C THR A 132 -29.60 -12.55 1.54
N ASN A 133 -29.10 -12.06 2.67
CA ASN A 133 -29.77 -11.07 3.51
C ASN A 133 -28.79 -9.99 4.04
N ILE A 134 -29.33 -8.99 4.73
CA ILE A 134 -28.55 -7.84 5.19
C ILE A 134 -27.54 -8.19 6.29
N THR A 135 -27.85 -9.16 7.14
CA THR A 135 -26.95 -9.62 8.21
C THR A 135 -25.75 -10.34 7.60
N GLU A 136 -26.01 -11.29 6.69
CA GLU A 136 -24.97 -11.97 5.91
C GLU A 136 -24.16 -10.99 5.06
N SER A 137 -24.76 -9.89 4.59
CA SER A 137 -24.03 -8.85 3.86
C SER A 137 -22.93 -8.21 4.69
N ARG A 138 -23.18 -7.95 5.98
CA ARG A 138 -22.17 -7.39 6.90
C ARG A 138 -21.04 -8.38 7.15
N GLU A 139 -21.36 -9.66 7.32
CA GLU A 139 -20.35 -10.70 7.51
C GLU A 139 -19.53 -10.96 6.25
N ALA A 140 -20.17 -10.99 5.08
CA ALA A 140 -19.49 -11.08 3.79
C ALA A 140 -18.55 -9.88 3.57
N LEU A 141 -18.95 -8.67 3.99
CA LEU A 141 -18.08 -7.49 3.93
C LEU A 141 -16.86 -7.64 4.84
N LYS A 142 -17.04 -8.09 6.09
CA LYS A 142 -15.91 -8.37 7.01
C LYS A 142 -14.95 -9.40 6.42
N GLN A 143 -15.45 -10.48 5.84
CA GLN A 143 -14.62 -11.49 5.19
C GLN A 143 -13.85 -10.92 3.98
N ALA A 144 -14.48 -10.07 3.18
CA ALA A 144 -13.83 -9.38 2.07
C ALA A 144 -12.71 -8.43 2.54
N ILE A 145 -12.94 -7.69 3.63
CA ILE A 145 -11.94 -6.83 4.28
C ILE A 145 -10.78 -7.65 4.81
N GLN A 146 -11.07 -8.75 5.52
CA GLN A 146 -10.04 -9.63 6.08
C GLN A 146 -9.19 -10.24 4.98
N TYR A 147 -9.81 -10.76 3.92
CA TYR A 147 -9.11 -11.28 2.75
C TYR A 147 -8.19 -10.23 2.14
N ARG A 148 -8.72 -9.03 1.86
CA ARG A 148 -7.94 -7.90 1.33
C ARG A 148 -6.72 -7.61 2.20
N ASN A 149 -6.91 -7.45 3.51
CA ASN A 149 -5.85 -7.07 4.43
C ASN A 149 -4.76 -8.13 4.51
N ILE A 150 -5.13 -9.42 4.62
CA ILE A 150 -4.19 -10.54 4.67
C ILE A 150 -3.41 -10.65 3.36
N SER A 151 -4.10 -10.59 2.22
CA SER A 151 -3.46 -10.70 0.91
C SER A 151 -2.54 -9.54 0.60
N ILE A 152 -2.95 -8.29 0.88
CA ILE A 152 -2.08 -7.11 0.74
C ILE A 152 -0.86 -7.24 1.64
N LYS A 153 -1.04 -7.58 2.93
CA LYS A 153 0.07 -7.72 3.87
C LYS A 153 1.07 -8.77 3.38
N SER A 154 0.58 -9.97 3.06
CA SER A 154 1.42 -11.06 2.55
C SER A 154 2.17 -10.66 1.28
N TRP A 155 1.53 -9.89 0.39
CA TRP A 155 2.16 -9.43 -0.84
C TRP A 155 3.23 -8.36 -0.57
N VAL A 156 2.93 -7.32 0.22
CA VAL A 156 3.89 -6.27 0.60
C VAL A 156 5.11 -6.88 1.30
N ASP A 157 4.89 -7.79 2.25
CA ASP A 157 5.96 -8.46 2.99
C ASP A 157 6.78 -9.41 2.09
N SER A 158 6.23 -9.83 0.94
CA SER A 158 6.96 -10.64 -0.04
C SER A 158 7.88 -9.84 -0.96
N ILE A 159 7.78 -8.50 -0.96
CA ILE A 159 8.68 -7.62 -1.71
C ILE A 159 10.06 -7.69 -1.03
N LYS A 160 10.89 -8.62 -1.52
CA LYS A 160 12.19 -8.93 -0.92
C LYS A 160 13.21 -7.83 -1.20
N PHE A 161 13.87 -7.43 -0.12
CA PHE A 161 15.15 -6.72 -0.10
C PHE A 161 16.24 -7.63 -0.66
N LYS A 162 16.51 -7.51 -1.96
CA LYS A 162 17.68 -8.11 -2.60
C LYS A 162 18.89 -7.20 -2.45
#